data_AF-A0A846Z3Q8-F1
#
_entry.id   AF-A0A846Z3Q8-F1
#
_cell.length_a   1.000
_cell.length_b   1.000
_cell.length_c   1.000
_cell.angle_alpha   90.00
_cell.angle_beta   90.00
_cell.angle_gamma   90.00
#
_symmetry.space_group_name_H-M   'P 1'
#
loop_
_entity.id
_entity.type
_entity.pdbx_description
1 polymer ?
#
loop_
_entity_poly.entity_id
_entity_poly.type
_entity_poly.pdbx_seq_one_letter_code
_entity_poly.pdbx_strand_id
1 'polypeptide(L)'
;MAERFVLTVPETVTARFLVAAGTRAVPGPDRLRDALGARGLGRVAAAMLASSRLTVNPVTEITAELKEQVRRLDGAPDGLRDVFGAARHMTVTAVTAPAGLPRHAQATRLAARTLAAALRGRVADLDTGRILPPEDGPPAEPEEFFLGGDWAPVYITLEPEDATRARAETAGLHRFGLPEVTARHVPYASMLTAANLVRALAWQLFAEQRAFLARAGTAGTRETPAERAVRRDDVMRFWGATERPAKQTAAVRLAWTDTACPACAAAIEARPADPDRDKWWTECATAMPHLIRPTPSPAEPRPRHPR
;
A
#
# COMPACT_ATOMS: atom_id res chain seq x y z
N MET A 1 17.66 21.16 19.60
CA MET A 1 16.38 20.92 18.91
C MET A 1 16.52 19.64 18.11
N ALA A 2 15.56 18.72 18.17
CA ALA A 2 15.61 17.52 17.32
C ALA A 2 15.44 17.92 15.85
N GLU A 3 16.24 17.32 14.97
CA GLU A 3 16.20 17.57 13.53
C GLU A 3 14.82 17.17 12.96
N ARG A 4 14.31 17.99 12.04
CA ARG A 4 13.00 17.81 11.39
C ARG A 4 13.18 17.31 9.97
N PHE A 5 12.33 16.37 9.58
CA PHE A 5 12.15 15.90 8.22
C PHE A 5 10.84 16.45 7.68
N VAL A 6 10.88 17.01 6.48
CA VAL A 6 9.76 17.75 5.88
C VAL A 6 9.13 16.91 4.78
N LEU A 7 7.81 16.71 4.84
CA LEU A 7 7.02 15.96 3.87
C LEU A 7 6.02 16.86 3.17
N THR A 8 5.87 16.69 1.85
CA THR A 8 4.80 17.31 1.08
C THR A 8 3.58 16.39 1.06
N VAL A 9 2.45 16.91 1.52
CA VAL A 9 1.14 16.29 1.40
C VAL A 9 0.48 16.81 0.13
N PRO A 10 0.21 15.95 -0.87
CA PRO A 10 -0.31 16.40 -2.16
C PRO A 10 -1.78 16.83 -2.06
N GLU A 11 -2.24 17.67 -2.98
CA GLU A 11 -3.65 18.08 -3.09
C GLU A 11 -4.57 16.92 -3.45
N THR A 12 -4.07 16.01 -4.27
CA THR A 12 -4.78 14.81 -4.70
C THR A 12 -3.89 13.59 -4.60
N VAL A 13 -4.54 12.45 -4.40
CA VAL A 13 -3.93 11.12 -4.41
C VAL A 13 -4.70 10.24 -5.39
N THR A 14 -4.00 9.28 -5.97
CA THR A 14 -4.57 8.36 -6.95
C THR A 14 -4.53 6.93 -6.42
N ALA A 15 -5.60 6.17 -6.67
CA ALA A 15 -5.62 4.71 -6.53
C ALA A 15 -5.97 4.08 -7.88
N ARG A 16 -5.14 3.16 -8.39
CA ARG A 16 -5.24 2.59 -9.73
C ARG A 16 -5.28 1.06 -9.71
N PHE A 17 -6.27 0.51 -10.39
CA PHE A 17 -6.42 -0.92 -10.59
C PHE A 17 -6.67 -1.23 -12.07
N LEU A 18 -6.24 -2.41 -12.50
CA LEU A 18 -6.53 -2.97 -13.80
C LEU A 18 -7.42 -4.19 -13.62
N VAL A 19 -8.56 -4.21 -14.31
CA VAL A 19 -9.44 -5.38 -14.38
C VAL A 19 -9.23 -6.05 -15.73
N ALA A 20 -8.76 -7.29 -15.71
CA ALA A 20 -8.49 -8.11 -16.90
C ALA A 20 -9.58 -9.19 -17.02
N ALA A 21 -10.31 -9.23 -18.14
CA ALA A 21 -11.43 -10.15 -18.32
C ALA A 21 -11.53 -10.73 -19.74
N GLY A 22 -12.06 -11.96 -19.84
CA GLY A 22 -12.31 -12.64 -21.12
C GLY A 22 -13.64 -12.28 -21.78
N THR A 23 -14.56 -11.62 -21.06
CA THR A 23 -15.91 -11.33 -21.53
C THR A 23 -15.99 -9.99 -22.31
N ARG A 24 -16.83 -9.94 -23.35
CA ARG A 24 -16.95 -8.76 -24.23
C ARG A 24 -17.92 -7.68 -23.72
N ALA A 25 -18.84 -8.02 -22.82
CA ALA A 25 -19.86 -7.07 -22.35
C ALA A 25 -19.42 -6.45 -21.02
N VAL A 26 -19.13 -5.15 -21.03
CA VAL A 26 -18.84 -4.38 -19.81
C VAL A 26 -20.17 -3.95 -19.18
N PRO A 27 -20.40 -4.17 -17.87
CA PRO A 27 -21.60 -3.66 -17.23
C PRO A 27 -21.62 -2.13 -17.30
N GLY A 28 -22.78 -1.56 -17.63
CA GLY A 28 -22.97 -0.11 -17.56
C GLY A 28 -22.79 0.41 -16.12
N PRO A 29 -22.54 1.72 -15.96
CA PRO A 29 -22.23 2.33 -14.66
C PRO A 29 -23.32 2.11 -13.61
N ASP A 30 -24.58 2.05 -14.01
CA ASP A 30 -25.70 1.81 -13.09
C ASP A 30 -25.68 0.39 -12.53
N ARG A 31 -25.40 -0.62 -13.36
CA ARG A 31 -25.24 -2.01 -12.91
C ARG A 31 -24.08 -2.18 -11.92
N LEU A 32 -22.97 -1.49 -12.16
CA LEU A 32 -21.84 -1.49 -11.24
C LEU A 32 -22.23 -0.82 -9.91
N ARG A 33 -22.98 0.29 -9.96
CA ARG A 33 -23.47 1.00 -8.78
C ARG A 33 -24.37 0.10 -7.92
N ASP A 34 -25.28 -0.64 -8.55
CA ASP A 34 -26.16 -1.57 -7.84
C ASP A 34 -25.37 -2.71 -7.18
N ALA A 35 -24.37 -3.25 -7.89
CA ALA A 35 -23.54 -4.34 -7.40
C ALA A 35 -22.60 -3.96 -6.23
N LEU A 36 -22.26 -2.68 -6.08
CA LEU A 36 -21.43 -2.18 -4.98
C LEU A 36 -22.16 -2.23 -3.62
N GLY A 37 -23.49 -2.21 -3.62
CA GLY A 37 -24.32 -2.15 -2.43
C GLY A 37 -24.43 -0.75 -1.81
N ALA A 38 -25.45 -0.56 -0.96
CA ALA A 38 -25.86 0.75 -0.44
C ALA A 38 -25.27 1.13 0.93
N ARG A 39 -24.31 0.37 1.47
CA ARG A 39 -23.74 0.56 2.82
C ARG A 39 -22.22 0.57 2.80
N GLY A 40 -21.60 1.07 3.87
CA GLY A 40 -20.16 0.97 4.09
C GLY A 40 -19.32 1.51 2.93
N LEU A 41 -18.26 0.79 2.57
CA LEU A 41 -17.41 1.09 1.40
C LEU A 41 -18.17 1.09 0.07
N GLY A 42 -19.23 0.28 -0.09
CA GLY A 42 -20.08 0.25 -1.29
C GLY A 42 -20.76 1.59 -1.57
N ARG A 43 -21.34 2.20 -0.52
CA ARG A 43 -21.92 3.55 -0.59
C ARG A 43 -20.88 4.60 -0.98
N VAL A 44 -19.66 4.49 -0.43
CA VAL A 44 -18.55 5.41 -0.75
C VAL A 44 -18.15 5.27 -2.21
N ALA A 45 -17.97 4.04 -2.70
CA ALA A 45 -17.63 3.77 -4.10
C ALA A 45 -18.70 4.28 -5.08
N ALA A 46 -19.98 4.05 -4.77
CA ALA A 46 -21.10 4.55 -5.55
C ALA A 46 -21.14 6.09 -5.63
N ALA A 47 -20.86 6.78 -4.52
CA ALA A 47 -20.78 8.24 -4.49
C ALA A 47 -19.56 8.77 -5.26
N MET A 48 -18.42 8.08 -5.20
CA MET A 48 -17.23 8.43 -5.98
C MET A 48 -17.47 8.25 -7.49
N LEU A 49 -18.17 7.20 -7.90
CA LEU A 49 -18.62 7.00 -9.29
C LEU A 49 -19.55 8.13 -9.74
N ALA A 50 -20.55 8.47 -8.93
CA ALA A 50 -21.53 9.52 -9.26
C ALA A 50 -20.90 10.92 -9.38
N SER A 51 -19.81 11.18 -8.64
CA SER A 51 -19.06 12.45 -8.67
C SER A 51 -17.87 12.45 -9.62
N SER A 52 -17.68 11.40 -10.42
CA SER A 52 -16.51 11.21 -11.30
C SER A 52 -15.15 11.20 -10.59
N ARG A 53 -15.13 11.08 -9.25
CA ARG A 53 -13.90 10.86 -8.47
C ARG A 53 -13.36 9.45 -8.61
N LEU A 54 -14.21 8.51 -9.03
CA LEU A 54 -13.85 7.16 -9.48
C LEU A 54 -14.34 6.99 -10.92
N THR A 55 -13.46 6.50 -11.77
CA THR A 55 -13.74 6.25 -13.19
C THR A 55 -13.40 4.81 -13.55
N VAL A 56 -14.16 4.26 -14.49
CA VAL A 56 -13.95 2.94 -15.07
C VAL A 56 -13.87 3.13 -16.57
N ASN A 57 -12.68 2.94 -17.15
CA ASN A 57 -12.43 3.19 -18.56
C ASN A 57 -11.89 1.93 -19.24
N PRO A 58 -12.39 1.56 -20.43
CA PRO A 58 -11.78 0.51 -21.22
C PRO A 58 -10.38 0.94 -21.66
N VAL A 59 -9.43 0.01 -21.63
CA VAL A 59 -8.11 0.21 -22.23
C VAL A 59 -8.24 -0.07 -23.73
N THR A 60 -8.34 1.00 -24.51
CA THR A 60 -8.37 0.92 -25.98
C THR A 60 -6.97 0.98 -26.60
N GLU A 61 -6.02 1.57 -25.88
CA GLU A 61 -4.63 1.72 -26.28
C GLU A 61 -3.73 1.50 -25.07
N ILE A 62 -2.61 0.80 -25.25
CA ILE A 62 -1.60 0.60 -24.21
C ILE A 62 -0.63 1.77 -24.26
N THR A 63 -0.81 2.74 -23.35
CA THR A 63 0.11 3.86 -23.21
C THR A 63 1.46 3.41 -22.66
N ALA A 64 2.50 4.25 -22.80
CA ALA A 64 3.82 3.97 -22.25
C ALA A 64 3.78 3.82 -20.72
N GLU A 65 2.96 4.62 -20.04
CA GLU A 65 2.80 4.56 -18.58
C GLU A 65 2.13 3.26 -18.16
N LEU A 66 1.04 2.86 -18.81
CA LEU A 66 0.36 1.60 -18.51
C LEU A 66 1.29 0.42 -18.78
N LYS A 67 2.05 0.44 -19.88
CA LYS A 67 3.03 -0.59 -20.20
C LYS A 67 4.06 -0.74 -19.09
N GLU A 68 4.56 0.36 -18.54
CA GLU A 68 5.54 0.33 -17.46
C GLU A 68 4.94 -0.20 -16.14
N GLN A 69 3.71 0.20 -15.81
CA GLN A 69 3.00 -0.33 -14.64
C GLN A 69 2.75 -1.84 -14.75
N VAL A 70 2.34 -2.29 -15.94
CA VAL A 70 2.03 -3.69 -16.23
C VAL A 70 3.29 -4.57 -16.20
N ARG A 71 4.45 -4.06 -16.63
CA ARG A 71 5.75 -4.77 -16.52
C ARG A 71 6.19 -5.03 -15.08
N ARG A 72 5.72 -4.22 -14.14
CA ARG A 72 6.06 -4.32 -12.71
C ARG A 72 5.09 -5.23 -11.94
N LEU A 73 4.11 -5.82 -12.62
CA LEU A 73 3.21 -6.75 -11.99
C LEU A 73 3.96 -8.01 -11.56
N ASP A 74 3.84 -8.30 -10.28
CA ASP A 74 4.27 -9.51 -9.63
C ASP A 74 3.04 -10.36 -9.25
N GLY A 75 3.25 -11.68 -9.23
CA GLY A 75 2.21 -12.65 -8.97
C GLY A 75 2.59 -14.05 -9.44
N ALA A 76 1.73 -15.02 -9.11
CA ALA A 76 1.90 -16.37 -9.61
C ALA A 76 1.89 -16.39 -11.16
N PRO A 77 2.68 -17.25 -11.83
CA PRO A 77 2.76 -17.31 -13.29
C PRO A 77 1.40 -17.44 -13.98
N ASP A 78 0.48 -18.21 -13.41
CA ASP A 78 -0.87 -18.38 -13.95
C ASP A 78 -1.69 -17.09 -13.83
N GLY A 79 -1.56 -16.35 -12.73
CA GLY A 79 -2.20 -15.06 -12.57
C GLY A 79 -1.69 -14.03 -13.59
N LEU A 80 -0.38 -13.99 -13.82
CA LEU A 80 0.21 -13.13 -14.84
C LEU A 80 -0.28 -13.51 -16.25
N ARG A 81 -0.35 -14.81 -16.54
CA ARG A 81 -0.91 -15.31 -17.80
C ARG A 81 -2.36 -14.91 -17.99
N ASP A 82 -3.19 -15.03 -16.95
CA ASP A 82 -4.60 -14.62 -16.99
C ASP A 82 -4.74 -13.12 -17.27
N VAL A 83 -3.93 -12.29 -16.60
CA VAL A 83 -3.96 -10.83 -16.79
C VAL A 83 -3.47 -10.43 -18.18
N PHE A 84 -2.34 -10.94 -18.64
CA PHE A 84 -1.78 -10.58 -19.96
C PHE A 84 -2.55 -11.19 -21.12
N GLY A 85 -3.14 -12.38 -20.94
CA GLY A 85 -3.92 -13.10 -21.96
C GLY A 85 -5.39 -12.70 -22.03
N ALA A 86 -5.86 -11.80 -21.15
CA ALA A 86 -7.25 -11.36 -21.14
C ALA A 86 -7.63 -10.64 -22.45
N ALA A 87 -8.84 -10.90 -22.93
CA ALA A 87 -9.35 -10.29 -24.15
C ALA A 87 -9.64 -8.79 -23.99
N ARG A 88 -9.84 -8.32 -22.76
CA ARG A 88 -10.08 -6.90 -22.43
C ARG A 88 -9.46 -6.51 -21.10
N HIS A 89 -9.08 -5.25 -21.04
CA HIS A 89 -8.62 -4.59 -19.83
C HIS A 89 -9.43 -3.33 -19.58
N MET A 90 -9.67 -3.01 -18.32
CA MET A 90 -10.25 -1.73 -17.91
C MET A 90 -9.46 -1.17 -16.74
N THR A 91 -9.22 0.14 -16.76
CA THR A 91 -8.65 0.84 -15.62
C THR A 91 -9.77 1.29 -14.69
N VAL A 92 -9.63 1.00 -13.40
CA VAL A 92 -10.43 1.57 -12.32
C VAL A 92 -9.54 2.56 -11.58
N THR A 93 -9.81 3.84 -11.76
CA THR A 93 -8.95 4.92 -11.25
C THR A 93 -9.76 5.86 -10.40
N ALA A 94 -9.29 6.11 -9.18
CA ALA A 94 -9.81 7.17 -8.34
C ALA A 94 -8.79 8.28 -8.15
N VAL A 95 -9.25 9.53 -8.23
CA VAL A 95 -8.49 10.74 -7.91
C VAL A 95 -9.25 11.47 -6.81
N THR A 96 -8.66 11.56 -5.62
CA THR A 96 -9.35 12.11 -4.44
C THR A 96 -8.43 12.97 -3.59
N ALA A 97 -9.02 13.83 -2.74
CA ALA A 97 -8.26 14.53 -1.72
C ALA A 97 -7.76 13.54 -0.64
N PRO A 98 -6.55 13.72 -0.08
CA PRO A 98 -6.01 12.83 0.95
C PRO A 98 -6.89 12.68 2.18
N ALA A 99 -7.71 13.68 2.51
CA ALA A 99 -8.61 13.65 3.67
C ALA A 99 -9.61 12.47 3.67
N GLY A 100 -9.91 11.89 2.50
CA GLY A 100 -10.78 10.71 2.39
C GLY A 100 -10.09 9.35 2.57
N LEU A 101 -8.78 9.35 2.85
CA LEU A 101 -8.00 8.13 3.05
C LEU A 101 -8.20 7.56 4.46
N PRO A 102 -8.13 6.22 4.62
CA PRO A 102 -7.91 5.21 3.57
C PRO A 102 -9.19 4.80 2.82
N ARG A 103 -10.36 5.30 3.24
CA ARG A 103 -11.68 4.80 2.79
C ARG A 103 -11.88 4.94 1.28
N HIS A 104 -11.43 6.03 0.65
CA HIS A 104 -11.53 6.19 -0.80
C HIS A 104 -10.69 5.14 -1.57
N ALA A 105 -9.50 4.81 -1.08
CA ALA A 105 -8.68 3.77 -1.70
C ALA A 105 -9.36 2.39 -1.57
N GLN A 106 -9.87 2.05 -0.37
CA GLN A 106 -10.63 0.81 -0.14
C GLN A 106 -11.88 0.71 -1.02
N ALA A 107 -12.66 1.79 -1.12
CA ALA A 107 -13.82 1.87 -2.00
C ALA A 107 -13.46 1.65 -3.48
N THR A 108 -12.28 2.12 -3.90
CA THR A 108 -11.78 1.93 -5.27
C THR A 108 -11.38 0.48 -5.53
N ARG A 109 -10.69 -0.17 -4.58
CA ARG A 109 -10.37 -1.60 -4.65
C ARG A 109 -11.63 -2.46 -4.67
N LEU A 110 -12.63 -2.11 -3.85
CA LEU A 110 -13.93 -2.76 -3.87
C LEU A 110 -14.58 -2.64 -5.25
N ALA A 111 -14.62 -1.45 -5.85
CA ALA A 111 -15.16 -1.28 -7.20
C ALA A 111 -14.43 -2.12 -8.25
N ALA A 112 -13.10 -2.21 -8.17
CA ALA A 112 -12.31 -3.07 -9.05
C ALA A 112 -12.65 -4.57 -8.87
N ARG A 113 -12.79 -5.04 -7.61
CA ARG A 113 -13.22 -6.41 -7.29
C ARG A 113 -14.65 -6.69 -7.78
N THR A 114 -15.58 -5.76 -7.57
CA THR A 114 -16.96 -5.88 -8.05
C THR A 114 -17.02 -5.98 -9.57
N LEU A 115 -16.25 -5.15 -10.26
CA LEU A 115 -16.16 -5.18 -11.71
C LEU A 115 -15.54 -6.49 -12.22
N ALA A 116 -14.46 -6.96 -11.59
CA ALA A 116 -13.85 -8.24 -11.93
C ALA A 116 -14.81 -9.41 -11.72
N ALA A 117 -15.54 -9.45 -10.60
CA ALA A 117 -16.51 -10.51 -10.36
C ALA A 117 -17.65 -10.50 -11.38
N ALA A 118 -18.17 -9.32 -11.74
CA ALA A 118 -19.20 -9.18 -12.77
C ALA A 118 -18.73 -9.71 -14.15
N LEU A 119 -17.43 -9.68 -14.41
CA LEU A 119 -16.81 -10.07 -15.67
C LEU A 119 -16.08 -11.41 -15.65
N ARG A 120 -16.05 -12.08 -14.48
CA ARG A 120 -15.24 -13.27 -14.22
C ARG A 120 -13.76 -13.04 -14.56
N GLY A 121 -13.24 -11.87 -14.18
CA GLY A 121 -11.89 -11.40 -14.45
C GLY A 121 -10.97 -11.45 -13.22
N ARG A 122 -9.76 -10.91 -13.41
CA ARG A 122 -8.73 -10.70 -12.38
C ARG A 122 -8.55 -9.21 -12.10
N VAL A 123 -8.14 -8.88 -10.88
CA VAL A 123 -7.75 -7.52 -10.51
C VAL A 123 -6.24 -7.46 -10.31
N ALA A 124 -5.59 -6.51 -10.95
CA ALA A 124 -4.22 -6.11 -10.63
C ALA A 124 -4.24 -4.71 -10.00
N ASP A 125 -3.53 -4.56 -8.89
CA ASP A 125 -3.27 -3.28 -8.21
C ASP A 125 -2.01 -2.68 -8.82
N LEU A 126 -2.19 -1.64 -9.63
CA LEU A 126 -1.10 -1.02 -10.41
C LEU A 126 -0.16 -0.19 -9.53
N ASP A 127 -0.64 0.22 -8.36
CA ASP A 127 0.12 1.03 -7.41
C ASP A 127 0.97 0.17 -6.47
N THR A 128 0.59 -1.09 -6.22
CA THR A 128 1.45 -2.07 -5.51
C THR A 128 2.24 -2.96 -6.46
N GLY A 129 1.88 -3.00 -7.75
CA GLY A 129 2.44 -3.95 -8.71
C GLY A 129 2.02 -5.40 -8.42
N ARG A 130 0.82 -5.64 -7.88
CA ARG A 130 0.38 -7.00 -7.51
C ARG A 130 -0.90 -7.43 -8.20
N ILE A 131 -0.98 -8.70 -8.53
CA ILE A 131 -2.26 -9.35 -8.83
C ILE A 131 -2.94 -9.70 -7.52
N LEU A 132 -4.16 -9.19 -7.31
CA LEU A 132 -4.93 -9.48 -6.11
C LEU A 132 -5.44 -10.92 -6.16
N PRO A 133 -5.46 -11.64 -5.02
CA PRO A 133 -5.98 -13.00 -4.98
C PRO A 133 -7.45 -13.03 -5.43
N PRO A 134 -7.88 -14.11 -6.09
CA PRO A 134 -9.30 -14.31 -6.36
C PRO A 134 -10.07 -14.38 -5.04
N GLU A 135 -11.31 -13.92 -5.03
CA GLU A 135 -12.21 -14.02 -3.89
C GLU A 135 -13.21 -15.15 -4.12
N ASP A 136 -13.34 -16.04 -3.13
CA ASP A 136 -14.41 -17.03 -3.09
C ASP A 136 -15.66 -16.37 -2.50
N GLY A 137 -16.58 -15.93 -3.37
CA GLY A 137 -17.86 -15.36 -2.97
C GLY A 137 -18.09 -13.92 -3.44
N PRO A 138 -19.02 -13.18 -2.81
CA PRO A 138 -19.30 -11.80 -3.16
C PRO A 138 -18.05 -10.92 -2.97
N PRO A 139 -17.80 -9.96 -3.89
CA PRO A 139 -16.72 -8.99 -3.77
C PRO A 139 -16.74 -8.31 -2.41
N ALA A 140 -15.62 -8.40 -1.68
CA ALA A 140 -15.51 -7.83 -0.35
C ALA A 140 -14.27 -6.95 -0.22
N GLU A 141 -14.35 -5.94 0.64
CA GLU A 141 -13.18 -5.20 1.12
C GLU A 141 -13.39 -4.98 2.62
N PRO A 142 -12.42 -5.33 3.48
CA PRO A 142 -12.55 -5.12 4.92
C PRO A 142 -12.80 -3.65 5.25
N GLU A 143 -13.76 -3.38 6.15
CA GLU A 143 -14.01 -2.03 6.66
C GLU A 143 -12.86 -1.52 7.54
N GLU A 144 -12.20 -2.44 8.25
CA GLU A 144 -10.99 -2.15 9.00
C GLU A 144 -9.79 -2.09 8.06
N PHE A 145 -8.96 -1.07 8.24
CA PHE A 145 -7.82 -0.81 7.37
C PHE A 145 -6.50 -1.07 8.10
N PHE A 146 -5.61 -1.81 7.45
CA PHE A 146 -4.20 -1.96 7.83
C PHE A 146 -3.33 -2.08 6.58
N LEU A 147 -2.12 -1.54 6.61
CA LEU A 147 -1.22 -1.47 5.44
C LEU A 147 -0.81 -2.86 4.91
N GLY A 148 -0.66 -3.82 5.82
CA GLY A 148 -0.36 -5.22 5.53
C GLY A 148 -1.49 -5.99 4.83
N GLY A 149 -2.66 -5.37 4.60
CA GLY A 149 -3.75 -5.91 3.79
C GLY A 149 -3.48 -5.76 2.28
N ASP A 150 -2.25 -6.04 1.86
CA ASP A 150 -1.77 -5.87 0.48
C ASP A 150 -1.87 -4.41 -0.02
N TRP A 151 -1.82 -3.41 0.87
CA TRP A 151 -1.83 -1.99 0.50
C TRP A 151 -0.45 -1.38 0.34
N ALA A 152 0.55 -1.92 1.04
CA ALA A 152 1.94 -1.49 0.96
C ALA A 152 2.91 -2.69 1.07
N PRO A 153 2.90 -3.64 0.11
CA PRO A 153 3.88 -4.72 0.09
C PRO A 153 5.31 -4.18 0.09
N VAL A 154 6.24 -5.03 0.54
CA VAL A 154 7.67 -4.74 0.49
C VAL A 154 8.32 -5.64 -0.53
N TYR A 155 8.99 -5.04 -1.51
CA TYR A 155 9.83 -5.73 -2.47
C TYR A 155 11.27 -5.77 -1.95
N ILE A 156 11.91 -6.92 -2.14
CA ILE A 156 13.32 -7.10 -1.86
C ILE A 156 14.01 -7.37 -3.19
N THR A 157 15.00 -6.56 -3.52
CA THR A 157 15.84 -6.72 -4.70
C THR A 157 17.31 -6.77 -4.29
N LEU A 158 18.15 -7.47 -5.05
CA LEU A 158 19.59 -7.39 -4.88
C LEU A 158 20.08 -6.06 -5.46
N GLU A 159 21.10 -5.47 -4.82
CA GLU A 159 21.75 -4.27 -5.36
C GLU A 159 22.54 -4.68 -6.62
N PRO A 160 22.38 -4.01 -7.77
CA PRO A 160 23.03 -4.42 -9.02
C PRO A 160 24.56 -4.51 -8.94
N GLU A 161 25.16 -3.59 -8.17
CA GLU A 161 26.62 -3.47 -8.02
C GLU A 161 27.18 -4.37 -6.90
N ASP A 162 26.32 -4.97 -6.07
CA ASP A 162 26.74 -5.82 -4.94
C ASP A 162 25.65 -6.86 -4.60
N ALA A 163 25.80 -8.07 -5.12
CA ALA A 163 24.87 -9.18 -4.87
C ALA A 163 24.85 -9.67 -3.41
N THR A 164 25.80 -9.24 -2.56
CA THR A 164 25.78 -9.51 -1.12
C THR A 164 24.89 -8.52 -0.35
N ARG A 165 24.43 -7.48 -1.05
CA ARG A 165 23.57 -6.43 -0.51
C ARG A 165 22.21 -6.45 -1.20
N ALA A 166 21.21 -6.02 -0.45
CA ALA A 166 19.83 -5.95 -0.89
C ALA A 166 19.24 -4.57 -0.60
N ARG A 167 18.14 -4.28 -1.28
CA ARG A 167 17.25 -3.16 -1.04
C ARG A 167 15.88 -3.73 -0.64
N ALA A 168 15.31 -3.18 0.43
CA ALA A 168 13.89 -3.37 0.75
C ALA A 168 13.15 -2.06 0.44
N GLU A 169 12.02 -2.11 -0.26
CA GLU A 169 11.23 -0.92 -0.61
C GLU A 169 9.73 -1.22 -0.56
N THR A 170 8.95 -0.29 -0.02
CA THR A 170 7.49 -0.37 -0.07
C THR A 170 6.97 -0.01 -1.47
N ALA A 171 5.80 -0.52 -1.84
CA ALA A 171 5.07 -0.03 -2.99
C ALA A 171 3.62 0.25 -2.63
N GLY A 172 3.13 1.44 -2.96
CA GLY A 172 1.72 1.82 -2.83
C GLY A 172 1.45 2.88 -1.78
N LEU A 173 2.45 3.38 -1.04
CA LEU A 173 2.26 4.45 -0.04
C LEU A 173 1.82 5.77 -0.66
N HIS A 174 2.17 6.03 -1.91
CA HIS A 174 1.80 7.26 -2.63
C HIS A 174 0.29 7.46 -2.76
N ARG A 175 -0.50 6.38 -2.84
CA ARG A 175 -1.97 6.47 -2.81
C ARG A 175 -2.52 7.00 -1.48
N PHE A 176 -1.68 7.03 -0.44
CA PHE A 176 -1.98 7.60 0.86
C PHE A 176 -1.35 8.98 1.09
N GLY A 177 -0.79 9.59 0.04
CA GLY A 177 -0.10 10.89 0.11
C GLY A 177 1.26 10.82 0.80
N LEU A 178 1.92 9.65 0.74
CA LEU A 178 3.24 9.42 1.32
C LEU A 178 4.22 8.89 0.27
N PRO A 179 5.50 9.32 0.28
CA PRO A 179 6.55 8.65 -0.48
C PRO A 179 6.70 7.18 -0.07
N GLU A 180 7.26 6.36 -0.96
CA GLU A 180 7.67 5.00 -0.59
C GLU A 180 8.82 5.03 0.43
N VAL A 181 8.92 3.99 1.26
CA VAL A 181 9.97 3.83 2.26
C VAL A 181 10.93 2.74 1.80
N THR A 182 12.23 2.99 1.94
CA THR A 182 13.27 2.04 1.54
C THR A 182 14.39 1.91 2.56
N ALA A 183 15.03 0.73 2.60
CA ALA A 183 16.31 0.50 3.24
C ALA A 183 17.27 -0.06 2.18
N ARG A 184 18.44 0.56 2.03
CA ARG A 184 19.44 0.24 0.99
C ARG A 184 20.70 -0.33 1.61
N HIS A 185 21.53 -0.98 0.78
CA HIS A 185 22.79 -1.61 1.21
C HIS A 185 22.62 -2.56 2.42
N VAL A 186 21.49 -3.27 2.45
CA VAL A 186 21.15 -4.23 3.51
C VAL A 186 22.00 -5.48 3.32
N PRO A 187 22.73 -6.00 4.33
CA PRO A 187 23.33 -7.32 4.22
C PRO A 187 22.29 -8.37 3.81
N TYR A 188 22.60 -9.26 2.89
CA TYR A 188 21.66 -10.29 2.44
C TYR A 188 21.05 -11.10 3.61
N ALA A 189 21.83 -11.40 4.64
CA ALA A 189 21.36 -12.09 5.84
C ALA A 189 20.30 -11.29 6.65
N SER A 190 20.19 -9.98 6.42
CA SER A 190 19.30 -9.05 7.13
C SER A 190 18.07 -8.62 6.31
N MET A 191 17.79 -9.25 5.16
CA MET A 191 16.66 -8.87 4.29
C MET A 191 15.31 -8.86 5.01
N LEU A 192 15.03 -9.87 5.85
CA LEU A 192 13.78 -9.92 6.62
C LEU A 192 13.69 -8.80 7.67
N THR A 193 14.81 -8.51 8.34
CA THR A 193 14.94 -7.39 9.27
C THR A 193 14.66 -6.07 8.57
N ALA A 194 15.27 -5.84 7.41
CA ALA A 194 15.02 -4.65 6.61
C ALA A 194 13.55 -4.55 6.15
N ALA A 195 12.96 -5.65 5.72
CA ALA A 195 11.54 -5.67 5.33
C ALA A 195 10.64 -5.27 6.50
N ASN A 196 10.91 -5.75 7.72
CA ASN A 196 10.12 -5.39 8.90
C ASN A 196 10.41 -3.96 9.39
N LEU A 197 11.64 -3.48 9.26
CA LEU A 197 11.98 -2.08 9.51
C LEU A 197 11.17 -1.14 8.61
N VAL A 198 11.16 -1.37 7.29
CA VAL A 198 10.43 -0.49 6.35
C VAL A 198 8.91 -0.60 6.56
N ARG A 199 8.36 -1.76 6.92
CA ARG A 199 6.94 -1.92 7.30
C ARG A 199 6.57 -1.08 8.51
N ALA A 200 7.38 -1.15 9.56
CA ALA A 200 7.15 -0.38 10.77
C ALA A 200 7.23 1.12 10.51
N LEU A 201 8.23 1.57 9.74
CA LEU A 201 8.34 2.98 9.35
C LEU A 201 7.16 3.44 8.48
N ALA A 202 6.75 2.63 7.51
CA ALA A 202 5.57 2.90 6.69
C ALA A 202 4.33 3.09 7.56
N TRP A 203 4.14 2.24 8.57
CA TRP A 203 3.05 2.39 9.53
C TRP A 203 3.16 3.68 10.35
N GLN A 204 4.31 3.99 10.95
CA GLN A 204 4.48 5.22 11.73
C GLN A 204 4.16 6.46 10.88
N LEU A 205 4.69 6.53 9.66
CA LEU A 205 4.46 7.64 8.73
C LEU A 205 2.99 7.75 8.33
N PHE A 206 2.34 6.62 8.05
CA PHE A 206 0.91 6.57 7.74
C PHE A 206 0.01 7.00 8.89
N ALA A 207 0.31 6.54 10.11
CA ALA A 207 -0.44 6.92 11.31
C ALA A 207 -0.34 8.43 11.57
N GLU A 208 0.87 9.01 11.44
CA GLU A 208 1.08 10.45 11.56
C GLU A 208 0.38 11.23 10.43
N GLN A 209 0.43 10.73 9.20
CA GLN A 209 -0.24 11.35 8.05
C GLN A 209 -1.75 11.42 8.28
N ARG A 210 -2.36 10.32 8.74
CA ARG A 210 -3.77 10.29 9.11
C ARG A 210 -4.10 11.27 10.22
N ALA A 211 -3.26 11.33 11.26
CA ALA A 211 -3.45 12.25 12.37
C ALA A 211 -3.32 13.72 11.92
N PHE A 212 -2.39 14.01 11.00
CA PHE A 212 -2.24 15.34 10.40
C PHE A 212 -3.47 15.72 9.57
N LEU A 213 -3.91 14.87 8.66
CA LEU A 213 -5.07 15.11 7.81
C LEU A 213 -6.36 15.29 8.61
N ALA A 214 -6.52 14.55 9.71
CA ALA A 214 -7.65 14.72 10.62
C ALA A 214 -7.68 16.08 11.33
N ARG A 215 -6.53 16.75 11.48
CA ARG A 215 -6.43 18.09 12.12
C ARG A 215 -6.44 19.23 11.11
N ALA A 216 -5.64 19.11 10.05
CA ALA A 216 -5.42 20.18 9.07
C ALA A 216 -6.48 20.19 7.96
N GLY A 217 -7.08 19.03 7.65
CA GLY A 217 -8.12 18.90 6.64
C GLY A 217 -7.66 18.99 5.17
N THR A 218 -6.44 19.46 4.90
CA THR A 218 -5.98 19.76 3.53
C THR A 218 -4.51 19.41 3.27
N ALA A 219 -4.08 19.62 2.03
CA ALA A 219 -2.71 19.50 1.55
C ALA A 219 -1.77 20.58 2.11
N GLY A 220 -0.46 20.35 1.98
CA GLY A 220 0.57 21.27 2.45
C GLY A 220 1.80 20.57 2.98
N THR A 221 2.53 21.24 3.86
CA THR A 221 3.78 20.72 4.42
C THR A 221 3.55 20.11 5.80
N ARG A 222 4.08 18.91 6.01
CA ARG A 222 4.07 18.22 7.30
C ARG A 222 5.49 17.97 7.78
N GLU A 223 5.82 18.49 8.96
CA GLU A 223 7.07 18.15 9.64
C GLU A 223 6.92 16.85 10.45
N THR A 224 8.02 16.12 10.55
CA THR A 224 8.13 14.94 11.40
C THR A 224 9.56 14.79 11.95
N PRO A 225 9.82 14.06 13.06
CA PRO A 225 11.18 13.82 13.49
C PRO A 225 12.03 13.12 12.41
N ALA A 226 13.23 13.63 12.17
CA ALA A 226 14.18 13.01 11.26
C ALA A 226 14.80 11.74 11.88
N GLU A 227 15.01 11.73 13.19
CA GLU A 227 15.45 10.56 13.93
C GLU A 227 14.25 9.85 14.57
N ARG A 228 14.21 8.52 14.43
CA ARG A 228 13.08 7.70 14.87
C ARG A 228 13.54 6.46 15.59
N ALA A 229 12.76 6.08 16.59
CA ALA A 229 12.83 4.76 17.21
C ALA A 229 11.73 3.87 16.61
N VAL A 230 12.14 2.78 15.98
CA VAL A 230 11.24 1.80 15.37
C VAL A 230 11.14 0.59 16.27
N ARG A 231 9.91 0.10 16.51
CA ARG A 231 9.66 -0.98 17.45
C ARG A 231 8.93 -2.15 16.79
N ARG A 232 8.99 -3.30 17.45
CA ARG A 232 8.22 -4.49 17.07
C ARG A 232 6.71 -4.23 17.01
N ASP A 233 6.13 -3.45 17.93
CA ASP A 233 4.70 -3.17 17.92
C ASP A 233 4.27 -2.35 16.69
N ASP A 234 5.17 -1.58 16.09
CA ASP A 234 4.91 -0.89 14.81
C ASP A 234 4.80 -1.87 13.64
N VAL A 235 5.60 -2.94 13.64
CA VAL A 235 5.48 -4.05 12.67
C VAL A 235 4.13 -4.75 12.85
N MET A 236 3.70 -5.00 14.08
CA MET A 236 2.41 -5.64 14.33
C MET A 236 1.24 -4.76 13.88
N ARG A 237 1.29 -3.44 14.16
CA ARG A 237 0.27 -2.48 13.70
C ARG A 237 0.21 -2.37 12.17
N PHE A 238 1.35 -2.47 11.49
CA PHE A 238 1.36 -2.57 10.02
C PHE A 238 0.47 -3.73 9.53
N TRP A 239 0.48 -4.86 10.24
CA TRP A 239 -0.35 -6.03 9.94
C TRP A 239 -1.74 -6.02 10.58
N GLY A 240 -2.15 -4.93 11.23
CA GLY A 240 -3.44 -4.85 11.93
C GLY A 240 -3.50 -5.67 13.22
N ALA A 241 -2.35 -6.11 13.74
CA ALA A 241 -2.25 -6.84 14.99
C ALA A 241 -1.87 -5.90 16.15
N THR A 242 -2.33 -6.25 17.35
CA THR A 242 -1.97 -5.54 18.59
C THR A 242 -0.99 -6.39 19.40
N GLU A 243 0.10 -5.80 19.85
CA GLU A 243 1.06 -6.41 20.77
C GLU A 243 1.40 -5.42 21.89
N ARG A 244 1.89 -5.93 23.03
CA ARG A 244 2.40 -5.06 24.09
C ARG A 244 3.61 -4.27 23.57
N PRO A 245 3.78 -2.99 23.96
CA PRO A 245 4.93 -2.20 23.56
C PRO A 245 6.24 -2.92 23.87
N ALA A 246 7.09 -3.07 22.86
CA ALA A 246 8.41 -3.64 23.06
C ALA A 246 9.33 -2.60 23.71
N LYS A 247 10.25 -3.07 24.56
CA LYS A 247 11.29 -2.21 25.15
C LYS A 247 12.43 -1.91 24.18
N GLN A 248 12.71 -2.84 23.26
CA GLN A 248 13.80 -2.72 22.29
C GLN A 248 13.36 -1.87 21.09
N THR A 249 14.30 -1.06 20.58
CA THR A 249 14.08 -0.13 19.48
C THR A 249 15.25 -0.16 18.52
N ALA A 250 14.99 -0.06 17.23
CA ALA A 250 16.00 0.28 16.24
C ALA A 250 15.95 1.80 15.98
N ALA A 251 17.08 2.49 16.19
CA ALA A 251 17.20 3.91 15.87
C ALA A 251 17.55 4.09 14.39
N VAL A 252 16.79 4.93 13.68
CA VAL A 252 17.01 5.26 12.27
C VAL A 252 16.96 6.76 12.04
N ARG A 253 17.67 7.22 11.01
CA ARG A 253 17.54 8.57 10.47
C ARG A 253 16.83 8.51 9.11
N LEU A 254 15.85 9.39 8.92
CA LEU A 254 15.18 9.57 7.64
C LEU A 254 16.03 10.43 6.71
N ALA A 255 16.15 10.00 5.46
CA ALA A 255 16.78 10.78 4.39
C ALA A 255 15.97 10.65 3.10
N TRP A 256 16.13 11.59 2.17
CA TRP A 256 15.61 11.44 0.81
C TRP A 256 16.55 10.59 -0.03
N THR A 257 16.00 9.76 -0.91
CA THR A 257 16.75 8.95 -1.88
C THR A 257 15.92 8.73 -3.15
N ASP A 258 16.54 8.15 -4.17
CA ASP A 258 15.87 7.80 -5.42
C ASP A 258 14.89 6.65 -5.22
N THR A 259 13.77 6.69 -5.93
CA THR A 259 12.69 5.71 -5.83
C THR A 259 12.54 4.92 -7.12
N ALA A 260 12.20 3.64 -6.99
CA ALA A 260 11.74 2.86 -8.12
C ALA A 260 10.26 3.14 -8.45
N CYS A 261 9.50 3.80 -7.57
CA CYS A 261 8.08 4.07 -7.77
C CYS A 261 7.87 5.15 -8.84
N PRO A 262 7.08 4.90 -9.89
CA PRO A 262 6.94 5.83 -11.02
C PRO A 262 6.02 7.02 -10.67
N ALA A 263 5.28 6.94 -9.56
CA ALA A 263 4.39 7.97 -9.07
C ALA A 263 5.03 8.83 -7.97
N CYS A 264 6.29 8.55 -7.60
CA CYS A 264 7.01 9.26 -6.57
C CYS A 264 8.19 10.02 -7.18
N ALA A 265 8.42 11.24 -6.71
CA ALA A 265 9.65 11.98 -7.05
C ALA A 265 10.88 11.48 -6.28
N ALA A 266 10.67 10.96 -5.07
CA ALA A 266 11.70 10.43 -4.19
C ALA A 266 11.10 9.39 -3.23
N ALA A 267 11.96 8.60 -2.60
CA ALA A 267 11.62 7.71 -1.49
C ALA A 267 12.26 8.22 -0.19
N ILE A 268 11.70 7.78 0.94
CA ILE A 268 12.27 7.98 2.27
C ILE A 268 13.17 6.79 2.58
N GLU A 269 14.46 7.06 2.73
CA GLU A 269 15.45 6.07 3.16
C GLU A 269 15.50 5.98 4.69
N ALA A 270 15.43 4.76 5.19
CA ALA A 270 15.72 4.41 6.58
C ALA A 270 17.22 4.15 6.73
N ARG A 271 17.98 5.16 7.16
CA ARG A 271 19.43 5.02 7.38
C ARG A 271 19.73 4.55 8.80
N PRO A 272 20.73 3.66 8.97
CA PRO A 272 21.32 3.40 10.28
C PRO A 272 21.70 4.71 10.97
N ALA A 273 21.38 4.82 12.27
CA ALA A 273 21.83 5.96 13.08
C ALA A 273 23.32 5.84 13.46
N ASP A 274 23.86 4.62 13.50
CA ASP A 274 25.27 4.32 13.77
C ASP A 274 26.07 4.28 12.45
N PRO A 275 27.27 4.89 12.37
CA PRO A 275 28.15 4.78 11.20
C PRO A 275 28.58 3.33 10.88
N ASP A 276 28.67 2.44 11.88
CA ASP A 276 28.92 1.01 11.67
C ASP A 276 27.62 0.29 11.28
N ARG A 277 27.37 0.28 9.97
CA ARG A 277 26.13 -0.26 9.39
C ARG A 277 25.92 -1.74 9.68
N ASP A 278 26.99 -2.55 9.64
CA ASP A 278 26.85 -4.00 9.76
C ASP A 278 26.54 -4.39 11.21
N LYS A 279 27.22 -3.74 12.17
CA LYS A 279 26.86 -3.85 13.59
C LYS A 279 25.42 -3.40 13.84
N TRP A 280 25.03 -2.25 13.28
CA TRP A 280 23.67 -1.73 13.43
C TRP A 280 22.60 -2.71 12.92
N TRP A 281 22.83 -3.39 11.79
CA TRP A 281 21.88 -4.38 11.28
C TRP A 281 21.74 -5.59 12.22
N THR A 282 22.83 -6.04 12.84
CA THR A 282 22.78 -7.09 13.88
C THR A 282 21.95 -6.64 15.08
N GLU A 283 22.13 -5.41 15.55
CA GLU A 283 21.34 -4.85 16.65
C GLU A 283 19.87 -4.64 16.26
N CYS A 284 19.60 -4.13 15.05
CA CYS A 284 18.27 -3.93 14.51
C CYS A 284 17.47 -5.25 14.46
N ALA A 285 18.14 -6.36 14.14
CA ALA A 285 17.53 -7.68 14.13
C ALA A 285 16.98 -8.10 15.50
N THR A 286 17.55 -7.61 16.61
CA THR A 286 17.01 -7.88 17.96
C THR A 286 15.69 -7.16 18.21
N ALA A 287 15.54 -5.94 17.66
CA ALA A 287 14.34 -5.12 17.83
C ALA A 287 13.20 -5.48 16.87
N MET A 288 13.52 -6.08 15.72
CA MET A 288 12.55 -6.45 14.69
C MET A 288 12.11 -7.91 14.81
N PRO A 289 10.82 -8.23 14.70
CA PRO A 289 10.37 -9.61 14.71
C PRO A 289 10.75 -10.31 13.38
N HIS A 290 10.99 -11.61 13.42
CA HIS A 290 11.20 -12.43 12.21
C HIS A 290 9.86 -12.90 11.62
N LEU A 291 9.05 -11.96 11.14
CA LEU A 291 7.71 -12.21 10.61
C LEU A 291 7.62 -11.93 9.11
N ILE A 292 7.03 -12.86 8.36
CA ILE A 292 6.71 -12.70 6.93
C ILE A 292 5.27 -12.21 6.76
N ARG A 293 4.31 -12.84 7.46
CA ARG A 293 2.90 -12.43 7.54
C ARG A 293 2.29 -13.01 8.82
N PRO A 294 2.05 -12.22 9.87
CA PRO A 294 1.32 -12.71 11.04
C PRO A 294 -0.15 -12.90 10.65
N THR A 295 -0.78 -13.93 11.19
CA THR A 295 -2.25 -14.04 11.16
C THR A 295 -2.81 -12.90 11.99
N PRO A 296 -3.71 -12.04 11.44
CA PRO A 296 -4.38 -11.05 12.25
C PRO A 296 -5.07 -11.75 13.43
N SER A 297 -4.93 -11.22 14.65
CA SER A 297 -5.76 -11.72 15.75
C SER A 297 -7.22 -11.58 15.33
N PRO A 298 -8.06 -12.63 15.50
CA PRO A 298 -9.48 -12.48 15.27
C PRO A 298 -9.95 -11.30 16.13
N ALA A 299 -10.65 -10.35 15.51
CA ALA A 299 -11.22 -9.23 16.23
C ALA A 299 -12.03 -9.80 17.40
N GLU A 300 -11.69 -9.42 18.64
CA GLU A 300 -12.50 -9.79 19.78
C GLU A 300 -13.94 -9.38 19.47
N PRO A 301 -14.93 -10.29 19.61
CA PRO A 301 -16.31 -9.96 19.32
C PRO A 301 -16.69 -8.78 20.21
N ARG A 302 -16.98 -7.63 19.57
CA ARG A 302 -17.42 -6.44 20.29
C ARG A 302 -18.59 -6.85 21.20
N PRO A 303 -18.57 -6.48 22.49
CA PRO A 303 -19.67 -6.80 23.38
C PRO A 303 -20.95 -6.25 22.78
N ARG A 304 -21.94 -7.13 22.57
CA ARG A 304 -23.26 -6.70 22.13
C ARG A 304 -23.83 -5.84 23.24
N HIS A 305 -24.00 -4.54 22.99
CA HIS A 305 -24.76 -3.71 23.92
C HIS A 305 -26.17 -4.32 24.05
N PRO A 306 -26.64 -4.60 25.28
CA PRO A 306 -28.03 -5.00 25.48
C PRO A 306 -28.94 -3.88 24.97
N ARG A 307 -29.95 -4.28 24.20
CA ARG A 307 -31.03 -3.40 23.73
C ARG A 307 -31.94 -3.02 24.89
#